data_AF-A0A7X0VT09-F1
#
_entry.id   AF-A0A7X0VT09-F1
#
_cell.length_a   1.000
_cell.length_b   1.000
_cell.length_c   1.000
_cell.angle_alpha   90.00
_cell.angle_beta   90.00
_cell.angle_gamma   90.00
#
_symmetry.space_group_name_H-M   'P 1'
#
loop_
_entity.id
_entity.type
_entity.pdbx_description
1 polymer ?
#
loop_
_entity_poly.entity_id
_entity_poly.type
_entity_poly.pdbx_seq_one_letter_code
_entity_poly.pdbx_strand_id
1 'polypeptide(L)' 'MTYRNCKKLINADRYEYEDMIIKLDVFLLNNRITTEEYKELAALMDSKKVV' A
#
# COMPACT_ATOMS: atom_id res chain seq x y z
N MET A 1 -5.52 -2.15 10.88
CA MET A 1 -6.27 -0.88 10.59
C MET A 1 -5.62 -0.13 9.43
N THR A 2 -4.32 0.12 9.51
CA THR A 2 -3.49 0.75 8.48
C THR A 2 -3.58 0.04 7.12
N TYR A 3 -3.44 -1.29 7.11
CA TYR A 3 -3.61 -2.11 5.90
C TYR A 3 -4.97 -1.90 5.20
N ARG A 4 -6.08 -1.96 5.96
CA ARG A 4 -7.43 -1.76 5.41
C ARG A 4 -7.61 -0.37 4.79
N ASN A 5 -7.03 0.67 5.40
CA ASN A 5 -7.07 2.03 4.86
C ASN A 5 -6.24 2.15 3.59
N CYS A 6 -5.03 1.57 3.57
CA CYS A 6 -4.20 1.54 2.37
C CYS A 6 -4.89 0.80 1.23
N LYS A 7 -5.47 -0.36 1.51
CA LYS A 7 -6.24 -1.15 0.54
C LYS A 7 -7.44 -0.38 -0.01
N LYS A 8 -8.14 0.40 0.83
CA LYS A 8 -9.25 1.27 0.37
C LYS A 8 -8.75 2.40 -0.54
N LEU A 9 -7.64 3.05 -0.19
CA LEU A 9 -7.04 4.12 -0.99
C LEU A 9 -6.57 3.59 -2.36
N ILE A 10 -5.91 2.44 -2.38
CA ILE A 10 -5.46 1.77 -3.61
C ILE A 10 -6.65 1.39 -4.49
N ASN A 11 -7.70 0.83 -3.90
CA ASN A 11 -8.92 0.52 -4.65
C ASN A 11 -9.63 1.76 -5.19
N ALA A 12 -9.61 2.87 -4.45
CA ALA A 12 -10.21 4.14 -4.85
C ALA A 12 -9.39 4.93 -5.87
N ASP A 13 -8.18 4.47 -6.22
CA ASP A 13 -7.27 5.16 -7.15
C ASP A 13 -6.92 6.60 -6.73
N ARG A 14 -7.04 6.89 -5.42
CA ARG A 14 -6.71 8.18 -4.83
C ARG A 14 -5.34 8.12 -4.15
N TYR A 15 -4.34 7.69 -4.89
CA TYR A 15 -2.97 7.61 -4.40
C TYR A 15 -1.98 7.77 -5.56
N GLU A 16 -0.85 8.40 -5.27
CA GLU A 16 0.33 8.36 -6.13
C GLU A 16 1.17 7.15 -5.72
N TYR A 17 1.71 6.42 -6.70
CA TYR A 17 2.45 5.18 -6.43
C TYR A 17 3.63 5.43 -5.49
N GLU A 18 4.42 6.46 -5.76
CA GLU A 18 5.59 6.83 -4.95
C GLU A 18 5.21 7.21 -3.52
N ASP A 19 4.21 8.07 -3.34
CA ASP A 19 3.72 8.46 -2.01
C ASP A 19 3.21 7.27 -1.20
N MET A 20 2.58 6.31 -1.88
CA MET A 20 2.00 5.15 -1.22
C MET A 20 3.07 4.14 -0.82
N ILE A 21 4.07 3.88 -1.66
CA ILE A 21 5.24 3.08 -1.30
C ILE A 21 5.97 3.69 -0.09
N ILE A 22 6.22 5.01 -0.10
CA ILE A 22 6.88 5.70 1.03
C ILE A 22 6.08 5.51 2.32
N LYS A 23 4.74 5.66 2.26
CA LYS A 23 3.88 5.42 3.43
C LYS A 23 3.95 3.96 3.90
N LEU A 24 3.93 3.01 2.97
CA LEU A 24 4.02 1.58 3.29
C LEU A 24 5.36 1.24 3.94
N ASP A 25 6.47 1.81 3.48
CA ASP A 25 7.80 1.64 4.08
C ASP A 25 7.82 2.19 5.50
N VAL A 26 7.28 3.39 5.72
CA VAL A 26 7.17 3.99 7.06
C VAL A 26 6.27 3.14 7.98
N PHE A 27 5.19 2.55 7.46
CA PHE A 27 4.33 1.66 8.24
C PHE A 27 5.02 0.34 8.58
N LEU A 28 5.80 -0.22 7.67
CA LEU A 28 6.59 -1.43 7.89
C LEU A 28 7.67 -1.17 8.95
N LEU A 29 8.42 -0.07 8.82
CA LEU A 29 9.44 0.35 9.79
C LEU A 29 8.87 0.59 11.19
N ASN A 30 7.64 1.10 11.28
CA ASN A 30 6.94 1.30 12.55
C ASN A 30 6.22 0.03 13.06
N ASN A 31 6.41 -1.14 12.45
CA ASN A 31 5.69 -2.39 12.76
C ASN A 31 4.15 -2.21 12.78
N ARG A 32 3.62 -1.27 11.96
CA ARG A 32 2.18 -0.99 11.80
C ARG A 32 1.50 -1.93 10.82
N ILE A 33 2.29 -2.56 9.94
CA ILE A 33 1.90 -3.59 8.98
C ILE A 33 2.98 -4.68 8.96
N THR A 34 2.62 -5.89 8.56
CA THR A 34 3.59 -6.96 8.35
C THR A 34 4.19 -6.91 6.94
N THR A 35 5.31 -7.62 6.74
CA THR A 35 5.93 -7.77 5.43
C THR A 35 4.99 -8.43 4.41
N GLU A 36 4.10 -9.31 4.85
CA GLU A 36 3.08 -9.94 4.00
C GLU A 36 2.03 -8.92 3.55
N GLU A 37 1.50 -8.12 4.49
CA GLU A 37 0.56 -7.05 4.20
C GLU A 37 1.16 -6.00 3.25
N TYR A 38 2.44 -5.67 3.41
CA TYR A 38 3.16 -4.79 2.48
C TYR A 38 3.19 -5.37 1.06
N LYS A 39 3.60 -6.63 0.92
CA LYS A 39 3.69 -7.30 -0.39
C LYS A 39 2.34 -7.38 -1.09
N GLU A 40 1.26 -7.66 -0.35
CA GLU A 40 -0.09 -7.64 -0.92
C GLU A 40 -0.50 -6.26 -1.43
N LEU A 41 -0.22 -5.20 -0.66
CA LEU A 41 -0.57 -3.83 -1.05
C LEU A 41 0.25 -3.37 -2.26
N ALA A 42 1.55 -3.68 -2.30
CA ALA A 42 2.40 -3.43 -3.46
C ALA A 42 1.91 -4.18 -4.70
N ALA A 43 1.57 -5.47 -4.56
CA ALA A 43 1.02 -6.27 -5.67
C ALA A 43 -0.33 -5.73 -6.19
N LEU A 44 -1.19 -5.22 -5.29
CA LEU A 44 -2.43 -4.55 -5.67
C LEU A 44 -2.18 -3.26 -6.44
N MET A 45 -1.18 -2.47 -6.04
CA MET A 45 -0.78 -1.24 -6.73
C MET A 45 -0.22 -1.55 -8.12
N ASP A 46 0.69 -2.52 -8.21
CA ASP A 46 1.28 -2.96 -9.48
C ASP A 46 0.21 -3.48 -10.44
N SER A 47 -0.75 -4.28 -9.94
CA SER A 47 -1.86 -4.79 -10.75
C SER A 47 -2.74 -3.68 -11.31
N LYS A 48 -2.84 -2.54 -10.61
CA LYS A 48 -3.61 -1.38 -11.07
C LYS A 48 -2.85 -0.45 -12.01
N LYS A 49 -1.52 -0.42 -11.93
CA LYS A 49 -0.67 0.39 -12.81
C LYS A 49 -0.62 -0.13 -14.26
N VAL A 50 -1.00 -1.38 -14.51
CA VAL A 50 -0.94 -2.02 -15.84
C VAL A 50 -2.16 -1.67 -16.72
N VAL A 51 -2.70 -0.45 -16.62
CA VAL A 51 -3.76 0.05 -17.51
C VAL A 51 -3.37 1.38 -18.13
#